data_AF-A0A0R3RBC6-F1
#
_entry.id   AF-A0A0R3RBC6-F1
#
_cell.length_a   1.000
_cell.length_b   1.000
_cell.length_c   1.000
_cell.angle_alpha   90.00
_cell.angle_beta   90.00
_cell.angle_gamma   90.00
#
_symmetry.space_group_name_H-M   'P 1'
#
loop_
_entity.id
_entity.type
_entity.pdbx_description
1 polymer ?
#
loop_
_entity_poly.entity_id
_entity_poly.type
_entity_poly.pdbx_seq_one_letter_code
_entity_poly.pdbx_strand_id
1 'polypeptide(L)'
;MVLLVDNFDDMKQYTEKLCNFMDTYTNFLFVLAVRNVETIGLPLRGRFPCELELLVPSLSERMEILHLLLKTKQLKLSSAQELIQDIAQKSHGYTGGDLKAVLHRVFANFEFAGDENELFQRFDIALKRVHPTGIRQFVLQVPDVNWEDIGGNRELKMKIEQAILWPYRYPEIFKRFASKPPSGILLYGPPGCSKTLIARAIASQSRMNFLAVKGPELFSKWVGESERAVRELFRRARQVCYNISNCLF
;
A
#
# COMPACT_ATOMS: atom_id res chain seq x y z
N MET A 1 -12.29 -28.37 16.92
CA MET A 1 -12.25 -27.12 17.74
C MET A 1 -11.28 -26.15 17.07
N VAL A 2 -11.50 -24.83 17.10
CA VAL A 2 -10.56 -23.86 16.49
C VAL A 2 -9.74 -23.20 17.60
N LEU A 3 -8.41 -23.23 17.48
CA LEU A 3 -7.49 -22.49 18.35
C LEU A 3 -6.94 -21.30 17.56
N LEU A 4 -7.32 -20.09 17.95
CA LEU A 4 -6.81 -18.85 17.36
C LEU A 4 -5.75 -18.25 18.29
N VAL A 5 -4.56 -18.03 17.74
CA VAL A 5 -3.43 -17.43 18.44
C VAL A 5 -3.12 -16.11 17.73
N ASP A 6 -3.55 -15.01 18.34
CA ASP A 6 -3.31 -13.67 17.81
C ASP A 6 -1.95 -13.12 18.27
N ASN A 7 -1.34 -12.27 17.43
CA ASN A 7 -0.08 -11.58 17.68
C ASN A 7 1.03 -12.52 18.23
N PHE A 8 1.23 -13.66 17.58
CA PHE A 8 2.19 -14.67 18.05
C PHE A 8 3.64 -14.18 18.05
N ASP A 9 3.95 -13.06 17.40
CA ASP A 9 5.28 -12.45 17.42
C ASP A 9 5.81 -12.19 18.83
N ASP A 10 4.92 -11.87 19.78
CA ASP A 10 5.27 -11.58 21.16
C ASP A 10 5.35 -12.87 22.02
N MET A 11 4.95 -14.00 21.46
CA MET A 11 4.89 -15.32 22.11
C MET A 11 5.91 -16.32 21.56
N LYS A 12 6.92 -15.86 20.82
CA LYS A 12 7.95 -16.71 20.18
C LYS A 12 8.64 -17.69 21.12
N GLN A 13 8.77 -17.35 22.40
CA GLN A 13 9.32 -18.25 23.43
C GLN A 13 8.53 -19.56 23.61
N TYR A 14 7.27 -19.62 23.18
CA TYR A 14 6.42 -20.80 23.28
C TYR A 14 6.37 -21.66 22.02
N THR A 15 7.21 -21.36 21.01
CA THR A 15 7.21 -22.05 19.71
C THR A 15 7.32 -23.57 19.86
N GLU A 16 8.26 -24.07 20.65
CA GLU A 16 8.45 -25.52 20.84
C GLU A 16 7.24 -26.17 21.53
N LYS A 17 6.68 -25.51 22.55
CA LYS A 17 5.49 -26.00 23.24
C LYS A 17 4.28 -26.07 22.30
N LEU A 18 4.12 -25.06 21.45
CA LEU A 18 3.06 -25.02 20.45
C LEU A 18 3.21 -26.13 19.41
N CYS A 19 4.43 -26.35 18.89
CA CYS A 19 4.72 -27.45 17.97
C CYS A 19 4.36 -28.81 18.60
N ASN A 20 4.83 -29.07 19.82
CA ASN A 20 4.52 -30.33 20.52
C ASN A 20 3.01 -30.52 20.73
N PHE A 21 2.30 -29.44 21.05
CA PHE A 21 0.85 -29.45 21.20
C PHE A 21 0.14 -29.76 19.87
N MET A 22 0.57 -29.14 18.76
CA MET A 22 0.02 -29.40 17.43
C MET A 22 0.23 -30.85 16.98
N ASP A 23 1.39 -31.43 17.28
CA ASP A 23 1.71 -32.83 16.93
C ASP A 23 0.92 -33.82 17.78
N THR A 24 0.61 -33.47 19.03
CA THR A 24 -0.13 -34.33 19.95
C THR A 24 -1.63 -34.34 19.66
N TYR A 25 -2.20 -33.19 19.26
CA TYR A 25 -3.64 -33.01 19.13
C TYR A 25 -4.07 -32.67 17.71
N THR A 26 -4.62 -33.65 16.99
CA THR A 26 -5.08 -33.50 15.60
C THR A 26 -6.51 -32.94 15.46
N ASN A 27 -7.25 -32.83 16.56
CA ASN A 27 -8.68 -32.43 16.55
C ASN A 27 -8.90 -30.91 16.55
N PHE A 28 -7.82 -30.14 16.39
CA PHE A 28 -7.81 -28.69 16.41
C PHE A 28 -7.46 -28.12 15.04
N LEU A 29 -8.21 -27.11 14.62
CA LEU A 29 -7.81 -26.20 13.54
C LEU A 29 -7.05 -25.05 14.18
N PHE A 30 -5.80 -24.86 13.78
CA PHE A 30 -4.95 -23.78 14.29
C PHE A 30 -4.98 -22.60 13.32
N VAL A 31 -5.26 -21.40 13.85
CA VAL A 31 -5.13 -20.14 13.13
C VAL A 31 -4.11 -19.29 13.87
N LEU A 32 -3.00 -19.00 13.19
CA LEU A 32 -1.90 -18.21 13.74
C LEU A 32 -1.86 -16.85 13.05
N ALA A 33 -1.99 -15.77 13.81
CA ALA A 33 -1.81 -14.42 13.30
C ALA A 33 -0.43 -13.87 13.69
N VAL A 34 0.30 -13.36 12.69
CA VAL A 34 1.65 -12.82 12.83
C VAL A 34 1.76 -11.54 12.00
N ARG A 35 2.55 -10.58 12.49
CA ARG A 35 2.90 -9.34 11.79
C ARG A 35 3.90 -9.58 10.66
N ASN A 36 4.81 -10.53 10.87
CA ASN A 36 5.80 -10.89 9.87
C ASN A 36 6.09 -12.40 9.92
N VAL A 37 5.63 -13.12 8.90
CA VAL A 37 5.82 -14.57 8.75
C VAL A 37 7.29 -14.97 8.71
N GLU A 38 8.18 -14.10 8.22
CA GLU A 38 9.61 -14.39 8.14
C GLU A 38 10.28 -14.46 9.52
N THR A 39 9.60 -13.95 10.55
CA THR A 39 10.11 -14.06 11.92
C THR A 39 9.75 -15.39 12.59
N ILE A 40 8.99 -16.24 11.92
CA ILE A 40 8.58 -17.56 12.38
C ILE A 40 9.53 -18.61 11.79
N GLY A 41 10.12 -19.43 12.66
CA GLY A 41 11.03 -20.49 12.24
C GLY A 41 10.34 -21.58 11.42
N LEU A 42 11.12 -22.21 10.53
CA LEU A 42 10.68 -23.33 9.69
C LEU A 42 9.96 -24.46 10.44
N PRO A 43 10.36 -24.86 11.67
CA PRO A 43 9.63 -25.90 12.40
C PRO A 43 8.15 -25.57 12.59
N LEU A 44 7.83 -24.35 13.00
CA LEU A 44 6.43 -23.95 13.18
C LEU A 44 5.77 -23.69 11.83
N ARG A 45 6.45 -22.98 10.92
CA ARG A 45 5.92 -22.65 9.59
C ARG A 45 5.51 -23.88 8.79
N GLY A 46 6.29 -24.96 8.84
CA GLY A 46 5.99 -26.22 8.16
C GLY A 46 4.70 -26.91 8.63
N ARG A 47 4.15 -26.54 9.80
CA ARG A 47 2.87 -27.07 10.32
C ARG A 47 1.65 -26.27 9.83
N PHE A 48 1.87 -25.16 9.13
CA PHE A 48 0.82 -24.34 8.54
C PHE A 48 0.90 -24.44 7.00
N PRO A 49 0.11 -25.33 6.38
CA PRO A 49 0.13 -25.50 4.92
C PRO A 49 -0.52 -24.33 4.16
N CYS A 50 -1.25 -23.47 4.86
CA CYS A 50 -1.93 -22.30 4.30
C CYS A 50 -1.39 -21.03 4.95
N GLU A 51 -0.89 -20.13 4.12
CA GLU A 51 -0.47 -18.79 4.50
C GLU A 51 -1.40 -17.79 3.83
N LEU A 52 -2.09 -16.98 4.63
CA LEU A 52 -2.97 -15.91 4.14
C LEU A 52 -2.37 -14.58 4.57
N GLU A 53 -2.00 -13.77 3.58
CA GLU A 53 -1.42 -12.46 3.83
C GLU A 53 -2.49 -11.38 3.69
N LEU A 54 -2.68 -10.59 4.76
CA LEU A 54 -3.60 -9.47 4.76
C LEU A 54 -2.86 -8.20 4.31
N LEU A 55 -3.14 -7.78 3.09
CA LEU A 55 -2.53 -6.61 2.48
C LEU A 55 -3.29 -5.32 2.83
N VAL A 56 -2.66 -4.18 2.54
CA VAL A 56 -3.34 -2.89 2.58
C VAL A 56 -4.42 -2.89 1.49
N PRO A 57 -5.68 -2.54 1.82
CA PRO A 57 -6.77 -2.62 0.86
C PRO A 57 -6.61 -1.63 -0.30
N SER A 58 -6.88 -2.12 -1.50
CA SER A 58 -6.99 -1.35 -2.75
C SER A 58 -8.19 -0.39 -2.73
N LEU A 59 -8.34 0.45 -3.75
CA LEU A 59 -9.45 1.41 -3.82
C LEU A 59 -10.81 0.72 -3.74
N SER A 60 -11.03 -0.33 -4.55
CA SER A 60 -12.29 -1.07 -4.56
C SER A 60 -12.56 -1.75 -3.22
N GLU A 61 -11.55 -2.38 -2.63
CA GLU A 61 -11.67 -3.03 -1.32
C GLU A 61 -11.96 -2.00 -0.22
N ARG A 62 -11.35 -0.80 -0.27
CA ARG A 62 -11.67 0.29 0.66
C ARG A 62 -13.11 0.76 0.51
N MET A 63 -13.62 0.86 -0.72
CA MET A 63 -15.03 1.19 -0.97
C MET A 63 -15.97 0.13 -0.37
N GLU A 64 -15.65 -1.16 -0.53
CA GLU A 64 -16.42 -2.26 0.07
C GLU A 64 -16.38 -2.22 1.61
N ILE A 65 -15.20 -2.01 2.19
CA ILE A 65 -15.03 -1.87 3.65
C ILE A 65 -15.85 -0.69 4.16
N LEU A 66 -15.75 0.48 3.52
CA LEU A 66 -16.50 1.68 3.90
C LEU A 66 -18.01 1.46 3.76
N HIS A 67 -18.45 0.80 2.68
CA HIS A 67 -19.84 0.44 2.48
C HIS A 67 -20.37 -0.44 3.61
N LEU A 68 -19.63 -1.49 3.97
CA LEU A 68 -19.95 -2.38 5.08
C LEU A 68 -20.03 -1.61 6.40
N LEU A 69 -19.01 -0.80 6.70
CA LEU A 69 -18.90 -0.04 7.93
C LEU A 69 -20.03 1.00 8.08
N LEU A 70 -20.37 1.73 7.02
CA LEU A 70 -21.46 2.71 7.03
C LEU A 70 -22.84 2.05 7.14
N LYS A 71 -23.04 0.88 6.51
CA LYS A 71 -24.28 0.11 6.64
C LYS A 71 -24.58 -0.27 8.09
N THR A 72 -23.55 -0.61 8.87
CA THR A 72 -23.73 -0.90 10.31
C THR A 72 -24.25 0.29 11.13
N LYS A 73 -24.09 1.53 10.62
CA LYS A 73 -24.53 2.76 11.27
C LYS A 73 -25.93 3.22 10.83
N GLN A 74 -26.62 2.46 9.96
CA GLN A 74 -27.99 2.73 9.51
C GLN A 74 -28.21 4.14 8.91
N LEU A 75 -27.19 4.73 8.31
CA LEU A 75 -27.30 6.05 7.67
C LEU A 75 -28.08 5.90 6.35
N LYS A 76 -29.21 6.59 6.23
CA LYS A 76 -29.93 6.74 4.96
C LYS A 76 -29.40 7.99 4.26
N LEU A 77 -28.41 7.81 3.41
CA LEU A 77 -27.79 8.88 2.61
C LEU A 77 -28.23 8.72 1.15
N SER A 78 -28.66 9.81 0.54
CA SER A 78 -29.00 9.85 -0.89
C SER A 78 -27.73 9.76 -1.74
N SER A 79 -26.64 10.36 -1.24
CA SER A 79 -25.32 10.45 -1.89
C SER A 79 -24.30 9.46 -1.31
N ALA A 80 -24.76 8.31 -0.80
CA ALA A 80 -23.92 7.35 -0.07
C ALA A 80 -22.72 6.85 -0.89
N GLN A 81 -22.93 6.59 -2.19
CA GLN A 81 -21.88 6.10 -3.08
C GLN A 81 -20.81 7.16 -3.36
N GLU A 82 -21.21 8.41 -3.58
CA GLU A 82 -20.29 9.53 -3.83
C GLU A 82 -19.41 9.81 -2.60
N LEU A 83 -20.00 9.81 -1.41
CA LEU A 83 -19.27 9.95 -0.15
C LEU A 83 -18.24 8.81 0.04
N ILE A 84 -18.65 7.56 -0.18
CA ILE A 84 -17.76 6.40 -0.08
C ILE A 84 -16.59 6.53 -1.06
N GLN A 85 -16.88 6.94 -2.29
CA GLN A 85 -15.86 7.11 -3.33
C GLN A 85 -14.85 8.22 -2.96
N ASP A 86 -15.32 9.38 -2.50
CA ASP A 86 -14.47 10.49 -2.07
C ASP A 86 -13.56 10.09 -0.89
N ILE A 87 -14.12 9.47 0.14
CA ILE A 87 -13.34 8.99 1.30
C ILE A 87 -12.31 7.94 0.86
N ALA A 88 -12.70 6.97 0.03
CA ALA A 88 -11.81 5.90 -0.43
C ALA A 88 -10.63 6.42 -1.27
N GLN A 89 -10.84 7.49 -2.04
CA GLN A 89 -9.78 8.17 -2.79
C GLN A 89 -8.81 8.93 -1.87
N LYS A 90 -9.33 9.59 -0.82
CA LYS A 90 -8.52 10.34 0.16
C LYS A 90 -7.82 9.45 1.18
N SER A 91 -8.30 8.23 1.43
CA SER A 91 -7.79 7.31 2.44
C SER A 91 -6.73 6.33 1.92
N HIS A 92 -5.83 6.78 1.03
CA HIS A 92 -4.77 5.91 0.51
C HIS A 92 -3.87 5.40 1.63
N GLY A 93 -3.62 4.09 1.66
CA GLY A 93 -2.77 3.48 2.69
C GLY A 93 -3.43 3.14 4.01
N TYR A 94 -4.72 3.44 4.15
CA TYR A 94 -5.49 3.10 5.32
C TYR A 94 -5.83 1.61 5.31
N THR A 95 -5.71 0.99 6.47
CA THR A 95 -6.22 -0.37 6.72
C THR A 95 -7.69 -0.32 7.13
N GLY A 96 -8.36 -1.48 7.18
CA GLY A 96 -9.72 -1.55 7.73
C GLY A 96 -9.83 -1.03 9.17
N GLY A 97 -8.78 -1.21 9.98
CA GLY A 97 -8.68 -0.65 11.32
C GLY A 97 -8.62 0.88 11.32
N ASP A 98 -7.85 1.47 10.41
CA ASP A 98 -7.75 2.92 10.27
C ASP A 98 -9.09 3.53 9.80
N LEU A 99 -9.74 2.92 8.80
CA LEU A 99 -11.06 3.36 8.32
C LEU A 99 -12.12 3.29 9.42
N LYS A 100 -12.11 2.21 10.22
CA LYS A 100 -12.98 2.09 11.39
C LYS A 100 -12.69 3.19 12.42
N ALA A 101 -11.42 3.55 12.62
CA ALA A 101 -11.01 4.59 13.55
C ALA A 101 -11.38 6.01 13.05
N VAL A 102 -11.38 6.25 11.74
CA VAL A 102 -11.95 7.45 11.11
C VAL A 102 -13.44 7.52 11.40
N LEU A 103 -14.17 6.45 11.10
CA LEU A 103 -15.62 6.37 11.30
C LEU A 103 -16.00 6.62 12.77
N HIS A 104 -15.28 5.99 13.69
CA HIS A 104 -15.49 6.19 15.12
C HIS A 104 -15.36 7.66 15.53
N ARG A 105 -14.41 8.40 14.94
CA ARG A 105 -14.22 9.83 15.22
C ARG A 105 -15.33 10.69 14.61
N VAL A 106 -15.77 10.38 13.40
CA VAL A 106 -16.85 11.11 12.72
C VAL A 106 -18.15 11.03 13.52
N PHE A 107 -18.49 9.82 14.00
CA PHE A 107 -19.72 9.58 14.74
C PHE A 107 -19.59 9.73 16.26
N ALA A 108 -18.40 10.03 16.79
CA ALA A 108 -18.25 10.35 18.21
C ALA A 108 -19.01 11.65 18.48
N ASN A 109 -20.06 11.57 19.29
CA ASN A 109 -20.93 12.69 19.67
C ASN A 109 -21.59 13.38 18.47
N PHE A 110 -22.00 12.61 17.45
CA PHE A 110 -22.70 13.13 16.29
C PHE A 110 -24.05 12.45 16.12
N GLU A 111 -25.11 13.24 16.17
CA GLU A 111 -26.43 12.84 15.72
C GLU A 111 -26.62 13.41 14.31
N PHE A 112 -26.76 12.54 13.33
CA PHE A 112 -26.91 12.97 11.95
C PHE A 112 -28.28 13.63 11.75
N ALA A 113 -28.29 14.95 11.59
CA ALA A 113 -29.48 15.75 11.37
C ALA A 113 -29.91 15.85 9.89
N GLY A 114 -29.23 15.14 8.98
CA GLY A 114 -29.52 15.17 7.54
C GLY A 114 -28.66 16.13 6.71
N ASP A 115 -27.73 16.87 7.33
CA ASP A 115 -26.78 17.72 6.59
C ASP A 115 -25.60 16.88 6.07
N GLU A 116 -25.62 16.57 4.78
CA GLU A 116 -24.54 15.85 4.11
C GLU A 116 -23.23 16.66 4.11
N ASN A 117 -23.28 17.99 4.00
CA ASN A 117 -22.07 18.82 3.95
C ASN A 117 -21.29 18.80 5.27
N GLU A 118 -21.99 18.85 6.41
CA GLU A 118 -21.36 18.69 7.72
C GLU A 118 -20.68 17.33 7.85
N LEU A 119 -21.32 16.27 7.32
CA LEU A 119 -20.78 14.93 7.33
C LEU A 119 -19.47 14.85 6.52
N PHE A 120 -19.44 15.40 5.30
CA PHE A 120 -18.21 15.47 4.48
C PHE A 120 -17.09 16.21 5.22
N GLN A 121 -17.37 17.37 5.83
CA GLN A 121 -16.38 18.13 6.59
C GLN A 121 -15.83 17.35 7.78
N ARG A 122 -16.68 16.63 8.51
CA ARG A 122 -16.25 15.77 9.62
C ARG A 122 -15.33 14.64 9.15
N PHE A 123 -15.62 14.02 8.00
CA PHE A 123 -14.73 13.03 7.40
C PHE A 123 -13.36 13.63 7.05
N ASP A 124 -13.32 14.81 6.43
CA ASP A 124 -12.06 15.49 6.13
C ASP A 124 -11.24 15.81 7.39
N ILE A 125 -11.90 16.24 8.48
CA ILE A 125 -11.23 16.49 9.77
C ILE A 125 -10.72 15.18 10.38
N ALA A 126 -11.50 14.11 10.31
CA ALA A 126 -11.13 12.81 10.86
C ALA A 126 -9.95 12.19 10.10
N LEU A 127 -9.95 12.26 8.76
CA LEU A 127 -8.85 11.80 7.91
C LEU A 127 -7.54 12.57 8.16
N LYS A 128 -7.60 13.85 8.51
CA LYS A 128 -6.40 14.61 8.89
C LYS A 128 -5.80 14.16 10.24
N ARG A 129 -6.61 13.57 11.12
CA ARG A 129 -6.19 13.15 12.48
C ARG A 129 -5.80 11.69 12.57
N VAL A 130 -6.36 10.83 11.73
CA VAL A 130 -5.98 9.41 11.67
C VAL A 130 -4.78 9.27 10.75
N HIS A 131 -3.72 8.64 11.23
CA HIS A 131 -2.57 8.35 10.39
C HIS A 131 -2.69 6.95 9.80
N PRO A 132 -2.45 6.76 8.49
CA PRO A 132 -2.49 5.44 7.88
C PRO A 132 -1.46 4.52 8.52
N THR A 133 -1.90 3.32 8.92
CA THR A 133 -1.02 2.32 9.55
C THR A 133 -0.45 1.35 8.52
N GLY A 134 -1.14 1.15 7.40
CA GLY A 134 -0.74 0.20 6.35
C GLY A 134 0.54 0.56 5.61
N ILE A 135 0.86 1.85 5.49
CA ILE A 135 2.04 2.34 4.74
C ILE A 135 3.24 2.65 5.66
N ARG A 136 3.10 2.57 6.99
CA ARG A 136 4.16 3.02 7.94
C ARG A 136 5.53 2.35 7.76
N GLN A 137 5.62 1.19 7.10
CA GLN A 137 6.89 0.51 6.86
C GLN A 137 7.70 1.07 5.68
N PHE A 138 7.13 1.93 4.83
CA PHE A 138 7.88 2.60 3.75
C PHE A 138 7.44 4.05 3.67
N VAL A 139 8.39 4.96 3.87
CA VAL A 139 8.14 6.39 3.68
C VAL A 139 7.96 6.64 2.19
N LEU A 140 6.73 6.52 1.70
CA LEU A 140 6.33 7.05 0.40
C LEU A 140 6.39 8.57 0.51
N GLN A 141 7.55 9.14 0.15
CA GLN A 141 7.69 10.59 0.06
C GLN A 141 7.22 10.99 -1.33
N VAL A 142 6.18 11.81 -1.43
CA VAL A 142 6.01 12.62 -2.64
C VAL A 142 7.10 13.69 -2.57
N PRO A 143 8.09 13.70 -3.47
CA PRO A 143 9.17 14.67 -3.39
C PRO A 143 8.64 16.08 -3.67
N ASP A 144 9.08 17.08 -2.91
CA ASP A 144 8.74 18.49 -3.17
C ASP A 144 9.76 19.10 -4.15
N VAL A 145 9.86 18.52 -5.35
CA VAL A 145 10.75 18.98 -6.42
C VAL A 145 9.92 19.10 -7.68
N ASN A 146 9.88 20.29 -8.27
CA ASN A 146 9.15 20.54 -9.49
C ASN A 146 10.03 20.31 -10.72
N TRP A 147 9.37 20.08 -11.86
CA TRP A 147 10.05 19.88 -13.15
C TRP A 147 10.84 21.12 -13.61
N GLU A 148 10.40 22.28 -13.15
CA GLU A 148 10.97 23.60 -13.42
C GLU A 148 12.27 23.84 -12.66
N ASP A 149 12.44 23.19 -11.50
CA ASP A 149 13.63 23.32 -10.64
C ASP A 149 14.88 22.69 -11.26
N ILE A 150 14.72 21.90 -12.32
CA ILE A 150 15.81 21.19 -12.99
C ILE A 150 16.20 21.96 -14.27
N GLY A 151 17.35 22.63 -14.25
CA GLY A 151 17.88 23.31 -15.43
C GLY A 151 18.30 22.34 -16.55
N GLY A 152 18.06 22.75 -17.81
CA GLY A 152 18.57 22.05 -19.01
C GLY A 152 17.88 20.72 -19.36
N ASN A 153 18.57 19.87 -20.12
CA ASN A 153 18.19 18.49 -20.46
C ASN A 153 16.79 18.31 -21.08
N ARG A 154 16.34 19.25 -21.93
CA ARG A 154 15.00 19.23 -22.54
C ARG A 154 14.70 17.93 -23.29
N GLU A 155 15.66 17.40 -24.03
CA GLU A 155 15.47 16.15 -24.78
C GLU A 155 15.28 14.94 -23.85
N LEU A 156 16.08 14.83 -22.79
CA LEU A 156 15.95 13.78 -21.78
C LEU A 156 14.61 13.89 -21.05
N LYS A 157 14.23 15.11 -20.64
CA LYS A 157 12.93 15.37 -20.00
C LYS A 157 11.79 14.89 -20.88
N MET A 158 11.80 15.27 -22.17
CA MET A 158 10.77 14.85 -23.13
C MET A 158 10.72 13.33 -23.30
N LYS A 159 11.87 12.65 -23.42
CA LYS A 159 11.92 11.17 -23.53
C LYS A 159 11.35 10.48 -22.30
N ILE A 160 11.62 11.01 -21.10
CA ILE A 160 11.10 10.41 -19.87
C ILE A 160 9.60 10.68 -19.71
N GLU A 161 9.12 11.89 -20.04
CA GLU A 161 7.68 12.18 -20.09
C GLU A 161 6.96 11.25 -21.07
N GLN A 162 7.54 11.00 -22.25
CA GLN A 162 7.01 10.06 -23.23
C GLN A 162 6.96 8.64 -22.71
N ALA A 163 7.99 8.21 -21.98
CA ALA A 163 8.08 6.85 -21.47
C ALA A 163 7.14 6.59 -20.28
N ILE A 164 6.93 7.59 -19.41
CA ILE A 164 6.22 7.45 -18.14
C ILE A 164 4.81 8.05 -18.21
N LEU A 165 4.69 9.31 -18.62
CA LEU A 165 3.43 10.06 -18.55
C LEU A 165 2.49 9.76 -19.72
N TRP A 166 3.00 9.54 -20.92
CA TRP A 166 2.14 9.33 -22.10
C TRP A 166 1.33 8.04 -22.05
N PRO A 167 1.88 6.89 -21.61
CA PRO A 167 1.06 5.69 -21.40
C PRO A 167 -0.08 5.92 -20.42
N TYR A 168 0.15 6.78 -19.41
CA TYR A 168 -0.86 7.16 -18.42
C TYR A 168 -1.90 8.14 -18.97
N ARG A 169 -1.49 9.16 -19.72
CA ARG A 169 -2.39 10.19 -20.27
C ARG A 169 -3.20 9.71 -21.47
N TYR A 170 -2.65 8.80 -22.27
CA TYR A 170 -3.24 8.38 -23.55
C TYR A 170 -3.38 6.85 -23.68
N PRO A 171 -4.01 6.16 -22.72
CA PRO A 171 -4.07 4.69 -22.70
C PRO A 171 -4.76 4.11 -23.95
N GLU A 172 -5.75 4.81 -24.49
CA GLU A 172 -6.49 4.39 -25.69
C GLU A 172 -5.62 4.34 -26.95
N ILE A 173 -4.61 5.21 -27.05
CA ILE A 173 -3.65 5.21 -28.15
C ILE A 173 -2.79 3.95 -28.05
N PHE A 174 -2.22 3.68 -26.87
CA PHE A 174 -1.35 2.51 -26.66
C PHE A 174 -2.09 1.17 -26.84
N LYS A 175 -3.38 1.10 -26.47
CA LYS A 175 -4.23 -0.08 -26.75
C LYS A 175 -4.42 -0.32 -28.25
N ARG A 176 -4.69 0.74 -29.03
CA ARG A 176 -4.90 0.65 -30.48
C ARG A 176 -3.66 0.19 -31.23
N PHE A 177 -2.48 0.64 -30.80
CA PHE A 177 -1.21 0.29 -31.42
C PHE A 177 -0.58 -1.01 -30.88
N ALA A 178 -1.27 -1.71 -29.97
CA ALA A 178 -0.75 -2.90 -29.28
C ALA A 178 0.66 -2.70 -28.67
N SER A 179 1.04 -1.44 -28.40
CA SER A 179 2.35 -1.08 -27.88
C SER A 179 2.34 -1.13 -26.36
N LYS A 180 3.24 -1.92 -25.78
CA LYS A 180 3.40 -1.99 -24.31
C LYS A 180 4.22 -0.80 -23.80
N PRO A 181 3.86 -0.23 -22.64
CA PRO A 181 4.72 0.76 -21.99
C PRO A 181 6.09 0.15 -21.66
N PRO A 182 7.15 0.98 -21.59
CA PRO A 182 8.48 0.51 -21.22
C PRO A 182 8.47 -0.07 -19.81
N SER A 183 9.16 -1.20 -19.62
CA SER A 183 9.19 -1.93 -18.34
C SER A 183 10.15 -1.34 -17.31
N GLY A 184 10.97 -0.36 -17.70
CA GLY A 184 11.92 0.32 -16.81
C GLY A 184 12.78 1.33 -17.60
N ILE A 185 13.37 2.28 -16.87
CA ILE A 185 14.23 3.33 -17.45
C ILE A 185 15.56 3.33 -16.71
N LEU A 186 16.66 3.26 -17.47
CA LEU A 186 18.01 3.37 -16.92
C LEU A 186 18.58 4.77 -17.16
N LEU A 187 18.76 5.53 -16.08
CA LEU A 187 19.45 6.82 -16.13
C LEU A 187 20.94 6.62 -15.79
N TYR A 188 21.83 6.87 -16.75
CA TYR A 188 23.28 6.76 -16.57
C TYR A 188 24.00 8.06 -16.96
N GLY A 189 25.21 8.26 -16.44
CA GLY A 189 26.06 9.40 -16.72
C GLY A 189 26.91 9.83 -15.52
N PRO A 190 27.78 10.84 -15.67
CA PRO A 190 28.68 11.28 -14.60
C PRO A 190 27.93 11.73 -13.32
N PRO A 191 28.56 11.66 -12.13
CA PRO A 191 27.96 12.16 -10.91
C PRO A 191 27.62 13.66 -11.05
N GLY A 192 26.54 14.12 -10.41
CA GLY A 192 26.14 15.52 -10.46
C GLY A 192 25.20 15.93 -11.60
N CYS A 193 24.86 15.05 -12.55
CA CYS A 193 23.92 15.37 -13.63
C CYS A 193 22.43 15.22 -13.29
N SER A 194 22.01 15.51 -12.05
CA SER A 194 20.60 15.56 -11.62
C SER A 194 19.74 14.31 -11.88
N LYS A 195 20.32 13.13 -12.15
CA LYS A 195 19.57 11.88 -12.44
C LYS A 195 18.55 11.53 -11.36
N THR A 196 18.98 11.56 -10.10
CA THR A 196 18.11 11.29 -8.94
C THR A 196 17.07 12.39 -8.74
N LEU A 197 17.40 13.65 -9.04
CA LEU A 197 16.47 14.78 -8.94
C LEU A 197 15.38 14.68 -10.01
N ILE A 198 15.73 14.30 -11.26
CA ILE A 198 14.77 14.07 -12.34
C ILE A 198 13.75 13.00 -11.94
N ALA A 199 14.21 11.86 -11.40
CA ALA A 199 13.33 10.80 -10.95
C ALA A 199 12.35 11.29 -9.86
N ARG A 200 12.83 12.11 -8.91
CA ARG A 200 12.00 12.70 -7.86
C ARG A 200 10.96 13.70 -8.42
N ALA A 201 11.37 14.53 -9.36
CA ALA A 201 10.50 15.54 -9.96
C ALA A 201 9.37 14.91 -10.79
N ILE A 202 9.63 13.81 -11.51
CA ILE A 202 8.59 13.07 -12.24
C ILE A 202 7.57 12.49 -11.27
N ALA A 203 8.04 11.89 -10.18
CA ALA A 203 7.15 11.30 -9.19
C ALA A 203 6.23 12.36 -8.56
N SER A 204 6.79 13.55 -8.27
CA SER A 204 6.03 14.71 -7.79
C SER A 204 4.98 15.18 -8.80
N GLN A 205 5.39 15.43 -10.05
CA GLN A 205 4.51 15.91 -11.11
C GLN A 205 3.38 14.91 -11.43
N SER A 206 3.69 13.61 -11.36
CA SER A 206 2.72 12.54 -11.61
C SER A 206 1.83 12.24 -10.41
N ARG A 207 2.10 12.87 -9.24
CA ARG A 207 1.50 12.53 -7.94
C ARG A 207 1.57 11.03 -7.65
N MET A 208 2.65 10.40 -8.09
CA MET A 208 2.90 8.97 -7.92
C MET A 208 3.69 8.73 -6.65
N ASN A 209 3.49 7.56 -6.07
CA ASN A 209 4.27 7.07 -4.94
C ASN A 209 5.73 6.87 -5.37
N PHE A 210 6.67 7.56 -4.73
CA PHE A 210 8.10 7.41 -5.02
C PHE A 210 8.74 6.45 -4.03
N LEU A 211 9.28 5.34 -4.54
CA LEU A 211 10.02 4.35 -3.78
C LEU A 211 11.51 4.44 -4.14
N ALA A 212 12.27 5.15 -3.32
CA ALA A 212 13.72 5.20 -3.47
C ALA A 212 14.37 4.07 -2.66
N VAL A 213 15.20 3.29 -3.33
CA VAL A 213 16.03 2.26 -2.68
C VAL A 213 17.48 2.50 -3.07
N LYS A 214 18.35 2.55 -2.07
CA LYS A 214 19.79 2.65 -2.31
C LYS A 214 20.35 1.24 -2.52
N GLY A 215 21.26 1.08 -3.48
CA GLY A 215 21.92 -0.21 -3.74
C GLY A 215 22.39 -0.93 -2.47
N PRO A 216 23.14 -0.27 -1.55
CA PRO A 216 23.56 -0.88 -0.29
C PRO A 216 22.44 -1.40 0.62
N GLU A 217 21.21 -0.87 0.52
CA GLU A 217 20.05 -1.34 1.29
C GLU A 217 19.55 -2.70 0.79
N LEU A 218 19.88 -3.07 -0.45
CA LEU A 218 19.53 -4.36 -1.06
C LEU A 218 20.63 -5.41 -0.92
N PHE A 219 21.86 -5.01 -0.60
CA PHE A 219 22.98 -5.93 -0.42
C PHE A 219 23.07 -6.37 1.04
N SER A 220 22.94 -7.68 1.28
CA SER A 220 23.31 -8.28 2.57
C SER A 220 24.47 -9.26 2.37
N LYS A 221 25.21 -9.52 3.46
CA LYS A 221 26.35 -10.46 3.43
C LYS A 221 25.93 -11.92 3.26
N TRP A 222 24.63 -12.22 3.39
CA TRP A 222 24.08 -13.56 3.42
C TRP A 222 23.48 -13.93 2.05
N VAL A 223 23.86 -15.10 1.55
CA VAL A 223 23.43 -15.59 0.24
C VAL A 223 21.90 -15.77 0.21
N GLY A 224 21.25 -15.21 -0.81
CA GLY A 224 19.81 -15.35 -1.05
C GLY A 224 18.91 -14.32 -0.35
N GLU A 225 19.41 -13.59 0.65
CA GLU A 225 18.66 -12.50 1.29
C GLU A 225 18.46 -11.30 0.36
N SER A 226 19.48 -10.96 -0.44
CA SER A 226 19.40 -9.83 -1.39
C SER A 226 18.34 -10.05 -2.47
N GLU A 227 18.22 -11.27 -3.00
CA GLU A 227 17.18 -11.62 -3.99
C GLU A 227 15.78 -11.55 -3.37
N ARG A 228 15.63 -12.04 -2.14
CA ARG A 228 14.38 -11.94 -1.39
C ARG A 228 14.00 -10.48 -1.13
N ALA A 229 14.95 -9.64 -0.74
CA ALA A 229 14.71 -8.21 -0.52
C ALA A 229 14.23 -7.51 -1.79
N VAL A 230 14.83 -7.79 -2.95
CA VAL A 230 14.40 -7.25 -4.24
C VAL A 230 12.99 -7.73 -4.60
N ARG A 231 12.71 -9.03 -4.48
CA ARG A 231 11.38 -9.59 -4.77
C ARG A 231 10.31 -8.96 -3.88
N GLU A 232 10.62 -8.82 -2.60
CA GLU A 232 9.75 -8.22 -1.60
C GLU A 232 9.50 -6.74 -1.88
N LEU A 233 10.54 -6.00 -2.28
CA LEU A 233 10.42 -4.60 -2.69
C LEU A 233 9.40 -4.43 -3.82
N PHE A 234 9.54 -5.19 -4.90
CA PHE A 234 8.62 -5.13 -6.03
C PHE A 234 7.21 -5.62 -5.69
N ARG A 235 7.10 -6.63 -4.81
CA ARG A 235 5.81 -7.13 -4.31
C ARG A 235 5.08 -6.04 -3.54
N ARG A 236 5.76 -5.35 -2.63
CA ARG A 236 5.21 -4.22 -1.87
C ARG A 236 4.90 -3.02 -2.75
N ALA A 237 5.77 -2.69 -3.70
CA ALA A 237 5.53 -1.62 -4.67
C ALA A 237 4.21 -1.83 -5.44
N ARG A 238 3.89 -3.08 -5.84
CA ARG A 238 2.59 -3.43 -6.47
C ARG A 238 1.39 -3.17 -5.57
N GLN A 239 1.53 -3.31 -4.24
CA GLN A 239 0.42 -3.16 -3.28
C GLN A 239 0.04 -1.70 -3.04
N VAL A 240 1.02 -0.79 -3.14
CA VAL A 240 0.79 0.66 -2.99
C VAL A 240 0.47 1.36 -4.31
N CYS A 241 0.50 0.65 -5.44
CA CYS A 241 -0.02 1.16 -6.71
C CYS A 241 -1.54 1.29 -6.67
N TYR A 242 -2.05 2.41 -7.17
CA TYR A 242 -3.48 2.68 -7.29
C TYR A 242 -4.20 1.78 -8.32
N ASN A 243 -3.46 1.20 -9.29
CA ASN A 243 -3.93 0.23 -10.29
C ASN A 243 -2.78 -0.69 -10.73
N ILE A 244 -2.98 -2.01 -10.77
CA ILE A 244 -1.96 -3.03 -11.12
C ILE A 244 -1.43 -2.83 -12.55
N SER A 245 -2.26 -2.32 -13.46
CA SER A 245 -1.90 -1.97 -14.85
C SER A 245 -1.00 -0.74 -14.96
N ASN A 246 -0.89 0.05 -13.88
CA ASN A 246 -0.30 1.39 -13.86
C ASN A 246 0.94 1.47 -12.94
N CYS A 247 1.54 0.34 -12.56
CA CYS A 247 2.84 0.35 -11.89
C CYS A 247 3.96 0.55 -12.92
N LEU A 248 4.70 1.65 -12.78
CA LEU A 248 6.00 1.83 -13.42
C LEU A 248 7.07 1.46 -12.39
N PHE A 249 7.97 0.56 -12.79
CA PHE A 249 9.04 0.02 -11.97
C PHE A 249 10.40 0.59 -12.38
#